data_AF-F4WJ88-F1
#
_entry.id   AF-F4WJ88-F1
#
_cell.length_a   1.000
_cell.length_b   1.000
_cell.length_c   1.000
_cell.angle_alpha   90.00
_cell.angle_beta   90.00
_cell.angle_gamma   90.00
#
_symmetry.space_group_name_H-M   'P 1'
#
loop_
_entity.id
_entity.type
_entity.pdbx_description
1 polymer ?
#
loop_
_entity_poly.entity_id
_entity_poly.type
_entity_poly.pdbx_seq_one_letter_code
_entity_poly.pdbx_strand_id
1 'polypeptide(L)'
;MAQGKLKVKTKLPTSVKTKANKGKGKKGPAIQKRGNAPVQPKKAKLQEAQKLKKMISKTVNTVVEDEIREKALEGRKTLTKKNPSNSKKQ
;
A
#
# COMPACT_ATOMS: atom_id res chain seq x y z
N MET A 1 36.72 2.98 -57.47
CA MET A 1 37.72 3.54 -56.53
C MET A 1 37.01 3.96 -55.25
N ALA A 2 37.47 3.49 -54.09
CA ALA A 2 36.81 3.72 -52.81
C ALA A 2 36.87 5.21 -52.40
N GLN A 3 35.70 5.81 -52.14
CA GLN A 3 35.58 7.19 -51.68
C GLN A 3 36.14 7.27 -50.25
N GLY A 4 37.22 8.03 -50.10
CA GLY A 4 38.11 8.03 -48.95
C GLY A 4 37.43 8.27 -47.59
N LYS A 5 37.88 7.49 -46.62
CA LYS A 5 37.58 7.54 -45.19
C LYS A 5 37.97 8.89 -44.56
N LEU A 6 37.01 9.78 -44.35
CA LEU A 6 37.18 10.98 -43.52
C LEU A 6 36.73 10.70 -42.07
N LYS A 7 37.60 10.05 -41.28
CA LYS A 7 37.41 9.91 -39.83
C LYS A 7 38.14 11.04 -39.11
N VAL A 8 37.60 12.25 -39.16
CA VAL A 8 38.08 13.34 -38.30
C VAL A 8 37.42 13.17 -36.93
N LYS A 9 38.20 12.70 -35.95
CA LYS A 9 37.81 12.78 -34.53
C LYS A 9 37.87 14.26 -34.13
N THR A 10 36.78 14.99 -34.31
CA THR A 10 36.64 16.32 -33.70
C THR A 10 36.63 16.13 -32.17
N LYS A 11 37.67 16.64 -31.50
CA LYS A 11 37.71 16.65 -30.04
C LYS A 11 36.67 17.67 -29.56
N LEU A 12 35.47 17.19 -29.24
CA LEU A 12 34.45 18.01 -28.57
C LEU A 12 35.06 18.66 -27.31
N PRO A 13 34.88 19.99 -27.12
CA PRO A 13 35.42 20.69 -25.96
C PRO A 13 34.88 20.09 -24.66
N THR A 14 35.75 19.99 -23.66
CA THR A 14 35.49 19.33 -22.36
C THR A 14 34.29 19.89 -21.61
N SER A 15 33.89 21.12 -21.92
CA SER A 15 32.73 21.81 -21.33
C SER A 15 31.37 21.21 -21.70
N VAL A 16 31.26 20.49 -22.82
CA VAL A 16 29.98 19.90 -23.28
C VAL A 16 29.74 18.51 -22.69
N LYS A 17 30.81 17.75 -22.41
CA LYS A 17 30.70 16.38 -21.86
C LYS A 17 30.28 16.34 -20.38
N THR A 18 30.50 17.41 -19.64
CA THR A 18 30.18 17.48 -18.20
C THR A 18 28.71 17.78 -17.92
N LYS A 19 27.98 18.43 -18.85
CA LYS A 19 26.54 18.69 -18.67
C LYS A 19 25.65 17.46 -18.93
N ALA A 20 26.08 16.50 -19.74
CA ALA A 20 25.30 15.28 -20.01
C ALA A 20 25.34 14.25 -18.86
N ASN A 21 26.38 14.26 -18.02
CA ASN A 21 26.57 13.29 -16.94
C ASN A 21 26.11 13.76 -15.55
N LYS A 22 25.61 15.00 -15.42
CA LYS A 22 25.18 15.54 -14.12
C LYS A 22 23.73 15.16 -13.74
N GLY A 23 22.98 14.51 -14.64
CA GLY A 23 21.56 14.15 -14.43
C GLY A 23 21.24 12.68 -14.14
N LYS A 24 22.21 11.76 -14.20
CA LYS A 24 21.96 10.30 -14.06
C LYS A 24 22.99 9.56 -13.18
N GLY A 25 23.65 10.25 -12.23
CA GLY A 25 24.83 9.72 -11.54
C GLY A 25 24.75 9.58 -10.01
N LYS A 26 23.61 9.82 -9.36
CA LYS A 26 23.49 9.64 -7.89
C LYS A 26 22.37 8.69 -7.48
N LYS A 27 22.22 7.58 -8.22
CA LYS A 27 21.62 6.38 -7.60
C LYS A 27 22.75 5.73 -6.84
N GLY A 28 22.65 5.70 -5.50
CA GLY A 28 23.60 4.98 -4.64
C GLY A 28 23.76 3.51 -5.08
N PRO A 29 24.74 2.78 -4.55
CA PRO A 29 24.96 1.38 -4.93
C PRO A 29 23.63 0.64 -4.88
N ALA A 30 23.29 -0.05 -5.97
CA ALA A 30 22.09 -0.87 -6.05
C ALA A 30 22.09 -1.79 -4.83
N ILE A 31 21.04 -1.71 -4.01
CA ILE A 31 20.90 -2.51 -2.79
C ILE A 31 20.89 -3.98 -3.24
N GLN A 32 22.06 -4.61 -3.20
CA GLN A 32 22.21 -6.04 -3.39
C GLN A 32 21.51 -6.66 -2.18
N LYS A 33 20.29 -7.18 -2.39
CA LYS A 33 19.59 -7.92 -1.34
C LYS A 33 20.55 -9.02 -0.88
N ARG A 34 20.91 -9.03 0.41
CA ARG A 34 21.80 -10.05 0.97
C ARG A 34 21.22 -11.41 0.58
N GLY A 35 22.04 -12.31 0.02
CA GLY A 35 21.59 -13.64 -0.40
C GLY A 35 20.92 -14.46 0.71
N ASN A 36 21.22 -14.11 1.97
CA ASN A 36 20.66 -14.73 3.17
C ASN A 36 19.57 -13.90 3.88
N ALA A 37 19.10 -12.79 3.30
CA ALA A 37 18.01 -12.02 3.91
C ALA A 37 16.66 -12.67 3.57
N PRO A 38 15.80 -12.97 4.57
CA PRO A 38 14.45 -13.46 4.33
C PRO A 38 13.71 -12.51 3.39
N VAL A 39 13.20 -13.05 2.28
CA VAL A 39 12.43 -12.28 1.30
C VAL A 39 11.15 -11.80 1.97
N GLN A 40 11.03 -10.49 2.17
CA GLN A 40 9.81 -9.91 2.75
C GLN A 40 8.59 -10.34 1.92
N PRO A 41 7.49 -10.76 2.57
CA PRO A 41 6.30 -11.20 1.86
C PRO A 41 5.75 -10.05 1.02
N LYS A 42 5.57 -10.29 -0.28
CA LYS A 42 5.12 -9.29 -1.27
C LYS A 42 3.82 -8.57 -0.87
N LYS A 43 3.03 -9.16 0.04
CA LYS A 43 1.71 -8.70 0.47
C LYS A 43 1.67 -8.12 1.90
N ALA A 44 2.81 -7.89 2.56
CA ALA A 44 2.84 -7.37 3.95
C ALA A 44 1.99 -6.11 4.14
N LYS A 45 2.19 -5.12 3.25
CA LYS A 45 1.45 -3.85 3.27
C LYS A 45 -0.06 -4.02 3.10
N LEU A 46 -0.49 -4.97 2.27
CA LEU A 46 -1.91 -5.27 2.06
C LEU A 46 -2.52 -5.93 3.30
N GLN A 47 -1.78 -6.84 3.95
CA GLN A 47 -2.23 -7.49 5.18
C GLN A 47 -2.35 -6.49 6.34
N GLU A 48 -1.38 -5.58 6.47
CA GLU A 48 -1.42 -4.49 7.46
C GLU A 48 -2.61 -3.57 7.23
N ALA A 49 -2.82 -3.10 5.99
CA ALA A 49 -3.96 -2.26 5.64
C ALA A 49 -5.31 -2.95 5.89
N GLN A 50 -5.42 -4.25 5.57
CA GLN A 50 -6.62 -5.03 5.85
C GLN A 50 -6.86 -5.21 7.35
N LYS A 51 -5.81 -5.44 8.15
CA LYS A 51 -5.90 -5.52 9.61
C LYS A 51 -6.38 -4.19 10.20
N LEU A 52 -5.80 -3.07 9.77
CA LEU A 52 -6.21 -1.73 10.19
C LEU A 52 -7.68 -1.48 9.84
N LYS A 53 -8.07 -1.74 8.58
CA LYS A 53 -9.47 -1.61 8.15
C LYS A 53 -10.42 -2.46 9.01
N LYS A 54 -10.06 -3.72 9.28
CA LYS A 54 -10.86 -4.64 10.09
C LYS A 54 -11.00 -4.16 11.54
N MET A 55 -9.95 -3.61 12.14
CA MET A 55 -10.03 -3.03 13.49
C MET A 55 -10.97 -1.83 13.52
N ILE A 56 -10.80 -0.88 12.58
CA ILE A 56 -11.64 0.32 12.51
C ILE A 56 -13.12 -0.06 12.30
N SER A 57 -13.41 -0.94 11.33
CA SER A 57 -14.79 -1.37 11.07
C SER A 57 -15.42 -2.05 12.28
N LYS A 58 -14.68 -2.87 13.02
CA LYS A 58 -15.17 -3.48 14.25
C LYS A 58 -15.50 -2.43 15.29
N THR A 59 -14.58 -1.49 15.56
CA THR A 59 -14.77 -0.45 16.57
C THR A 59 -15.98 0.44 16.25
N VAL A 60 -16.12 0.86 15.00
CA VAL A 60 -17.27 1.67 14.58
C VAL A 60 -18.57 0.90 14.77
N ASN A 61 -18.63 -0.36 14.33
CA ASN A 61 -19.82 -1.17 14.50
C ASN A 61 -20.17 -1.38 15.98
N THR A 62 -19.17 -1.66 16.84
CA THR A 62 -19.42 -1.85 18.27
C THR A 62 -19.94 -0.58 18.95
N VAL A 63 -19.42 0.59 18.59
CA VAL A 63 -19.88 1.87 19.14
C VAL A 63 -21.31 2.14 18.72
N VAL A 64 -21.63 1.96 17.43
CA VAL A 64 -22.99 2.15 16.91
C VAL A 64 -23.97 1.16 17.54
N GLU A 65 -23.58 -0.11 17.69
CA GLU A 65 -24.40 -1.11 18.37
C GLU A 65 -24.67 -0.73 19.83
N ASP A 66 -23.65 -0.26 20.54
CA ASP A 66 -23.80 0.17 21.93
C ASP A 66 -24.70 1.41 22.03
N GLU A 67 -24.55 2.41 21.16
CA GLU A 67 -25.47 3.57 21.13
C GLU A 67 -26.93 3.18 20.87
N ILE A 68 -27.17 2.25 19.95
CA ILE A 68 -28.52 1.76 19.66
C ILE A 68 -29.08 1.01 20.88
N ARG A 69 -28.26 0.19 21.55
CA ARG A 69 -28.68 -0.55 22.75
C ARG A 69 -28.93 0.37 23.94
N GLU A 70 -28.10 1.39 24.14
CA GLU A 70 -28.31 2.41 25.18
C GLU A 70 -29.68 3.08 24.98
N LYS A 71 -29.98 3.49 23.74
CA LYS A 71 -31.27 4.14 23.41
C LYS A 71 -32.47 3.20 23.51
N ALA A 72 -32.32 1.93 23.16
CA ALA A 72 -33.45 1.00 23.05
C ALA A 72 -33.70 0.15 24.30
N LEU A 73 -32.65 -0.23 25.03
CA LEU A 73 -32.67 -1.23 26.11
C LEU A 73 -31.94 -0.74 27.37
N GLU A 74 -31.67 0.57 27.49
CA GLU A 74 -30.94 1.16 28.62
C GLU A 74 -29.56 0.51 28.83
N GLY A 75 -28.90 0.11 27.73
CA GLY A 75 -27.55 -0.45 27.77
C GLY A 75 -27.50 -1.95 28.11
N ARG A 76 -28.64 -2.62 28.27
CA ARG A 76 -28.66 -4.07 28.55
C ARG A 76 -28.16 -4.86 27.33
N LYS A 77 -27.01 -5.53 27.50
CA LYS A 77 -26.41 -6.46 26.51
C LYS A 77 -26.93 -7.90 26.64
N THR A 78 -28.10 -8.09 27.25
CA THR A 78 -28.66 -9.43 27.45
C THR A 78 -29.17 -9.99 26.12
N LEU A 79 -28.97 -11.28 25.90
CA LEU A 79 -29.55 -11.99 24.77
C LEU A 79 -31.07 -12.01 24.94
N THR A 80 -31.77 -11.09 24.29
CA THR A 80 -33.23 -11.12 24.25
C THR A 80 -33.64 -12.34 23.41
N LYS A 81 -34.43 -13.24 24.00
CA LYS A 81 -34.99 -14.38 23.27
C LYS A 81 -35.76 -13.82 22.08
N LYS A 82 -35.45 -14.28 20.87
CA LYS A 82 -36.23 -13.96 19.68
C LYS A 82 -37.66 -14.37 19.95
N ASN A 83 -38.55 -13.40 20.17
CA ASN A 83 -39.97 -13.68 20.32
C ASN A 83 -40.41 -14.43 19.04
N PRO A 84 -41.10 -15.58 19.16
CA PRO A 84 -41.65 -16.24 17.99
C PRO A 84 -42.56 -15.21 17.31
N SER A 85 -42.24 -14.91 16.05
CA SER A 85 -43.03 -13.99 15.24
C SER A 85 -44.47 -14.49 15.26
N ASN A 86 -45.35 -13.76 15.94
CA ASN A 86 -46.79 -13.91 15.79
C ASN A 86 -47.12 -13.48 14.35
N SER A 87 -46.91 -14.38 13.40
CA SER A 87 -47.56 -14.36 12.10
C SER A 87 -49.03 -14.67 12.37
N LYS A 88 -49.75 -13.62 12.75
CA LYS A 88 -51.19 -13.66 12.95
C LYS A 88 -51.80 -13.96 11.58
N LYS A 89 -52.41 -15.15 11.47
CA LYS A 89 -53.29 -15.55 10.38
C LYS A 89 -54.22 -14.40 9.97
N GLN A 90 -54.28 -14.13 8.68
CA GLN A 90 -55.52 -13.81 7.96
C GLN A 90 -55.51 -14.59 6.66
#